data_AF-A0A0J6S019-F1
#
_entry.id   AF-A0A0J6S019-F1
#
_cell.length_a   1.000
_cell.length_b   1.000
_cell.length_c   1.000
_cell.angle_alpha   90.00
_cell.angle_beta   90.00
_cell.angle_gamma   90.00
#
_symmetry.space_group_name_H-M   'P 1'
#
loop_
_entity.id
_entity.type
_entity.pdbx_description
1 polymer ?
#
loop_
_entity_poly.entity_id
_entity_poly.type
_entity_poly.pdbx_seq_one_letter_code
_entity_poly.pdbx_strand_id
1 'polypeptide(L)'
;MLWSGIVSAEQDMGYEGQGKIEQLSAFNVRRGESSISGLSSGAFMTVQMHLAHSASFVGAGIIAGGPFRCAESFRAAAFLAADAYEQGALFIGMNPL
;
A
#
# COMPACT_ATOMS: atom_id res chain seq x y z
N MET A 1 23.37 -35.13 -0.90
CA MET A 1 23.74 -34.52 -2.20
C MET A 1 22.51 -34.05 -2.99
N LEU A 2 21.52 -33.39 -2.36
CA LEU A 2 20.36 -32.83 -3.10
C LEU A 2 19.96 -31.40 -2.64
N TRP A 3 20.70 -30.79 -1.70
CA TRP A 3 20.37 -29.44 -1.16
C TRP A 3 21.29 -28.32 -1.68
N SER A 4 22.50 -28.63 -2.17
CA SER A 4 23.43 -27.61 -2.68
C SER A 4 23.10 -27.13 -4.11
N GLY A 5 22.20 -27.79 -4.84
CA GLY A 5 21.95 -27.50 -6.27
C GLY A 5 20.92 -26.42 -6.57
N ILE A 6 20.05 -26.05 -5.62
CA ILE A 6 19.07 -24.98 -5.81
C ILE A 6 19.74 -23.60 -5.66
N VAL A 7 20.74 -23.47 -4.79
CA VAL A 7 21.45 -22.20 -4.54
C VAL A 7 22.36 -21.79 -5.71
N SER A 8 22.74 -22.71 -6.61
CA SER A 8 23.60 -22.37 -7.75
C SER A 8 22.87 -21.75 -8.96
N ALA A 9 21.54 -21.72 -8.98
CA ALA A 9 20.77 -21.15 -10.10
C ALA A 9 20.38 -19.67 -9.90
N GLU A 10 20.62 -19.08 -8.72
CA GLU A 10 20.20 -17.70 -8.41
C GLU A 10 21.34 -16.66 -8.46
N GLN A 11 22.56 -17.06 -8.83
CA GLN A 11 23.75 -16.22 -8.62
C GLN A 11 24.51 -15.77 -9.88
N ASP A 12 23.87 -15.73 -11.05
CA ASP A 12 24.48 -15.17 -12.28
C ASP A 12 23.50 -14.35 -13.14
N MET A 13 22.53 -13.65 -12.52
CA MET A 13 21.84 -12.56 -13.19
C MET A 13 22.39 -11.23 -12.70
N GLY A 14 23.55 -10.87 -13.25
CA GLY A 14 24.12 -9.54 -13.14
C GLY A 14 23.10 -8.51 -13.64
N TYR A 15 22.42 -7.85 -12.71
CA TYR A 15 21.71 -6.61 -13.02
C TYR A 15 22.73 -5.47 -12.99
N GLU A 16 23.64 -5.44 -13.98
CA GLU A 16 24.26 -4.17 -14.39
C GLU A 16 23.24 -3.37 -15.19
N GLY A 17 22.15 -3.01 -14.52
CA GLY A 17 21.19 -2.06 -15.04
C GLY A 17 21.83 -0.69 -14.96
N GLN A 18 22.39 -0.21 -16.06
CA GLN A 18 22.48 1.22 -16.34
C GLN A 18 21.05 1.78 -16.27
N GLY A 19 20.63 2.18 -15.08
CA GLY A 19 19.32 2.75 -14.81
C GLY A 19 19.22 4.11 -15.46
N LYS A 20 18.98 4.14 -16.78
CA LYS A 20 18.56 5.35 -17.46
C LYS A 20 17.23 5.76 -16.85
N ILE A 21 17.18 6.93 -16.23
CA ILE A 21 15.95 7.45 -15.63
C ILE A 21 15.01 7.82 -16.79
N GLU A 22 14.17 6.87 -17.19
CA GLU A 22 13.13 7.07 -18.18
C GLU A 22 11.97 7.79 -17.50
N GLN A 23 11.82 9.08 -17.78
CA GLN A 23 10.67 9.86 -17.34
C GLN A 23 9.42 9.34 -18.04
N LEU A 24 8.37 9.05 -17.27
CA LEU A 24 7.07 8.73 -17.83
C LEU A 24 6.58 9.92 -18.67
N SER A 25 6.10 9.62 -19.89
CA SER A 25 5.45 10.62 -20.72
C SER A 25 4.12 11.04 -20.11
N ALA A 26 3.77 12.31 -20.27
CA ALA A 26 2.48 12.82 -19.84
C ALA A 26 1.37 12.36 -20.80
N PHE A 27 0.25 11.93 -20.24
CA PHE A 27 -0.97 11.61 -21.00
C PHE A 27 -2.02 12.70 -20.79
N ASN A 28 -2.90 12.88 -21.76
CA ASN A 28 -4.02 13.83 -21.67
C ASN A 28 -5.16 13.23 -20.82
N VAL A 29 -4.97 13.20 -19.49
CA VAL A 29 -5.93 12.65 -18.53
C VAL A 29 -6.79 13.78 -17.96
N ARG A 30 -8.11 13.55 -17.83
CA ARG A 30 -9.03 14.52 -17.21
C ARG A 30 -8.77 14.57 -15.69
N ARG A 31 -8.44 15.76 -15.18
CA ARG A 31 -8.23 15.98 -13.75
C ARG A 31 -9.54 15.79 -12.98
N GLY A 32 -9.46 15.06 -11.87
CA GLY A 32 -10.62 14.79 -11.02
C GLY A 32 -11.55 13.70 -11.53
N GLU A 33 -11.11 12.87 -12.49
CA GLU A 33 -11.84 11.67 -12.97
C GLU A 33 -11.07 10.38 -12.70
N SER A 34 -9.97 10.46 -11.96
CA SER A 34 -9.16 9.31 -11.62
C SER A 34 -9.77 8.56 -10.44
N SER A 35 -9.82 7.24 -10.51
CA SER A 35 -10.16 6.36 -9.39
C SER A 35 -8.94 5.52 -9.02
N ILE A 36 -8.90 5.04 -7.78
CA ILE A 36 -7.82 4.16 -7.31
C ILE A 36 -8.40 2.86 -6.76
N SER A 37 -7.73 1.73 -7.00
CA SER A 37 -8.15 0.45 -6.44
C SER A 37 -6.96 -0.42 -6.09
N GLY A 38 -7.20 -1.41 -5.23
CA GLY A 38 -6.17 -2.33 -4.80
C GLY A 38 -6.72 -3.58 -4.13
N LEU A 39 -5.85 -4.59 -4.04
CA LEU A 39 -6.10 -5.86 -3.38
C LEU A 39 -5.04 -6.11 -2.31
N SER A 40 -5.43 -6.67 -1.16
CA SER A 40 -4.50 -7.04 -0.07
C SER A 40 -3.65 -5.84 0.37
N SER A 41 -2.31 -5.95 0.38
CA SER A 41 -1.39 -4.83 0.67
C SER A 41 -1.64 -3.60 -0.21
N GLY A 42 -2.02 -3.78 -1.48
CA GLY A 42 -2.43 -2.69 -2.37
C GLY A 42 -3.76 -2.06 -1.99
N ALA A 43 -4.66 -2.82 -1.36
CA ALA A 43 -5.92 -2.29 -0.83
C ALA A 43 -5.69 -1.39 0.40
N PHE A 44 -4.73 -1.75 1.27
CA PHE A 44 -4.29 -0.86 2.36
C PHE A 44 -3.66 0.44 1.82
N MET A 45 -2.84 0.35 0.76
CA MET A 45 -2.29 1.55 0.09
C MET A 45 -3.40 2.42 -0.51
N THR A 46 -4.40 1.80 -1.12
CA THR A 46 -5.55 2.47 -1.73
C THR A 46 -6.30 3.31 -0.70
N VAL A 47 -6.56 2.76 0.50
CA VAL A 47 -7.21 3.50 1.60
C VAL A 47 -6.39 4.72 2.01
N GLN A 48 -5.09 4.54 2.22
CA GLN A 48 -4.20 5.62 2.64
C GLN A 48 -4.13 6.74 1.60
N MET A 49 -3.98 6.36 0.32
CA MET A 49 -3.92 7.30 -0.80
C MET A 49 -5.26 8.04 -0.99
N HIS A 50 -6.38 7.32 -0.91
CA HIS A 50 -7.70 7.92 -1.07
C HIS A 50 -8.03 8.92 0.04
N LEU A 51 -7.61 8.67 1.29
CA LEU A 51 -7.82 9.63 2.38
C LEU A 51 -6.86 10.82 2.29
N ALA A 52 -5.58 10.59 2.02
CA ALA A 52 -4.57 11.65 1.93
C ALA A 52 -4.79 12.59 0.73
N HIS A 53 -5.30 12.05 -0.39
CA HIS A 53 -5.52 12.80 -1.64
C HIS A 53 -6.98 12.69 -2.12
N SER A 54 -7.93 12.77 -1.19
CA SER A 54 -9.36 12.61 -1.46
C SER A 54 -9.89 13.54 -2.57
N ALA A 55 -9.39 14.77 -2.66
CA ALA A 55 -9.76 15.71 -3.72
C ALA A 55 -9.28 15.30 -5.13
N SER A 56 -8.31 14.38 -5.24
CA SER A 56 -7.76 13.92 -6.52
C SER A 56 -8.48 12.71 -7.09
N PHE A 57 -9.26 11.98 -6.29
CA PHE A 57 -9.91 10.73 -6.69
C PHE A 57 -11.43 10.80 -6.60
N VAL A 58 -12.12 10.31 -7.63
CA VAL A 58 -13.59 10.21 -7.62
C VAL A 58 -14.12 9.06 -6.77
N GLY A 59 -13.26 8.08 -6.48
CA GLY A 59 -13.63 6.91 -5.71
C GLY A 59 -12.48 5.93 -5.51
N ALA A 60 -12.68 4.99 -4.59
CA ALA A 60 -11.72 3.96 -4.25
C ALA A 60 -12.35 2.55 -4.23
N GLY A 61 -11.67 1.57 -4.83
CA GLY A 61 -12.05 0.16 -4.81
C GLY A 61 -11.10 -0.66 -3.93
N ILE A 62 -11.56 -1.12 -2.76
CA ILE A 62 -10.72 -1.76 -1.74
C ILE A 62 -11.18 -3.20 -1.55
N ILE A 63 -10.36 -4.17 -1.95
CA ILE A 63 -10.69 -5.60 -1.83
C ILE A 63 -9.69 -6.30 -0.92
N ALA A 64 -10.18 -7.00 0.11
CA ALA A 64 -9.34 -7.67 1.11
C ALA A 64 -8.26 -6.74 1.73
N GLY A 65 -8.60 -5.46 1.90
CA GLY A 65 -7.78 -4.48 2.62
C GLY A 65 -8.24 -4.33 4.06
N GLY A 66 -7.99 -3.15 4.62
CA GLY A 66 -8.45 -2.80 5.95
C GLY A 66 -8.41 -1.30 6.17
N PRO A 67 -8.74 -0.85 7.39
CA PRO A 67 -8.87 0.56 7.70
C PRO A 67 -7.56 1.33 7.55
N PHE A 68 -7.69 2.65 7.48
CA PHE A 68 -6.55 3.56 7.53
C PHE A 68 -5.72 3.30 8.78
N ARG A 69 -4.39 3.34 8.64
CA ARG A 69 -3.42 3.05 9.71
C ARG A 69 -3.59 1.67 10.38
N CYS A 70 -4.17 0.67 9.69
CA CYS A 70 -4.40 -0.67 10.28
C CYS A 70 -3.19 -1.28 11.01
N ALA A 71 -1.96 -1.12 10.51
CA ALA A 71 -0.78 -1.66 11.18
C ALA A 71 -0.51 -0.99 12.55
N GLU A 72 -0.84 0.29 12.69
CA GLU A 72 -0.61 1.06 13.91
C GLU A 72 -1.65 0.79 15.00
N SER A 73 -2.78 0.15 14.67
CA SER A 73 -3.66 -0.46 15.67
C SER A 73 -2.98 -1.59 16.47
N PHE A 74 -1.86 -2.13 15.98
CA PHE A 74 -1.01 -3.05 16.71
C PHE A 74 0.05 -2.27 17.51
N ARG A 75 0.03 -2.40 18.85
CA ARG A 75 0.91 -1.63 19.75
C ARG A 75 2.39 -1.67 19.39
N ALA A 76 2.89 -2.79 18.88
CA ALA A 76 4.31 -2.93 18.54
C ALA A 76 4.69 -2.28 17.20
N ALA A 77 3.71 -1.90 16.39
CA ALA A 77 3.90 -1.22 15.11
C ALA A 77 3.52 0.28 15.17
N ALA A 78 3.01 0.74 16.31
CA ALA A 78 2.65 2.14 16.52
C ALA A 78 3.84 3.01 16.94
N PHE A 79 3.86 4.27 16.50
CA PHE A 79 4.89 5.22 16.95
C PHE A 79 4.81 5.49 18.46
N LEU A 80 3.59 5.58 18.99
CA LEU A 80 3.30 5.59 20.42
C LEU A 80 2.29 4.47 20.72
N ALA A 81 2.55 3.64 21.73
CA ALA A 81 1.62 2.57 22.11
C ALA A 81 0.21 3.09 22.47
N ALA A 82 0.10 4.37 22.86
CA ALA A 82 -1.17 5.06 23.09
C ALA A 82 -1.99 5.25 21.79
N ASP A 83 -1.34 5.51 20.66
CA ASP A 83 -1.99 5.76 19.38
C ASP A 83 -2.71 4.51 18.85
N ALA A 84 -2.18 3.31 19.15
CA ALA A 84 -2.84 2.05 18.83
C ALA A 84 -4.24 1.91 19.45
N TYR A 85 -4.45 2.44 20.65
CA TYR A 85 -5.76 2.40 21.31
C TYR A 85 -6.75 3.37 20.69
N GLU A 86 -6.29 4.58 20.37
CA GLU A 86 -7.12 5.59 19.69
C GLU A 86 -7.57 5.11 18.32
N GLN A 87 -6.70 4.44 17.56
CA GLN A 87 -7.07 3.85 16.27
C GLN A 87 -8.06 2.70 16.39
N GLY A 88 -7.86 1.82 17.38
CA GLY A 88 -8.82 0.75 17.67
C GLY A 88 -10.19 1.31 18.06
N ALA A 89 -10.22 2.37 18.87
CA ALA A 89 -11.45 3.06 19.27
C ALA A 89 -12.13 3.76 18.09
N LEU A 90 -11.37 4.44 17.23
CA LEU A 90 -11.88 5.10 16.03
C LEU A 90 -12.50 4.07 15.07
N PHE A 91 -11.84 2.92 14.87
CA PHE A 91 -12.35 1.85 14.03
C PHE A 91 -13.66 1.26 14.57
N ILE A 92 -13.74 0.98 15.88
CA ILE A 92 -14.97 0.50 16.52
C ILE A 92 -16.09 1.55 16.42
N GLY A 93 -15.78 2.82 16.65
CA GLY A 93 -16.74 3.92 16.60
C GLY A 93 -17.20 4.31 15.20
N MET A 94 -16.44 3.95 14.17
CA MET A 94 -16.78 4.19 12.76
C MET A 94 -17.45 2.98 12.09
N ASN A 95 -17.63 1.86 12.79
CA ASN A 95 -18.40 0.74 12.27
C ASN A 95 -19.90 1.09 12.35
N PRO A 96 -20.62 1.27 11.22
CA PRO A 96 -22.07 1.33 11.29
C PRO A 96 -22.56 -0.04 11.77
N LEU A 97 -23.29 -0.07 12.88
CA LEU A 97 -24.01 -1.27 13.34
C LEU A 97 -24.99 -1.75 12.27
#